data_AF-A0A1H7ZS34-F1
#
_entry.id   AF-A0A1H7ZS34-F1
#
_cell.length_a   1.000
_cell.length_b   1.000
_cell.length_c   1.000
_cell.angle_alpha   90.00
_cell.angle_beta   90.00
_cell.angle_gamma   90.00
#
_symmetry.space_group_name_H-M   'P 1'
#
loop_
_entity.id
_entity.type
_entity.pdbx_description
1 polymer ?
#
loop_
_entity_poly.entity_id
_entity_poly.type
_entity_poly.pdbx_seq_one_letter_code
_entity_poly.pdbx_strand_id
1 'polypeptide(L)' 'MPVTAAEYAAGAVAQGLPEEEAEGLAALFEEVLDGRNAYLADGVREALGRAPRGFAAYAADASAAWSPTS' A
#
# COMPACT_ATOMS: atom_id res chain seq x y z
N MET A 1 -1.06 -14.39 4.28
CA MET A 1 -1.11 -13.04 4.89
C MET A 1 -1.66 -13.18 6.30
N PRO A 2 -1.23 -12.39 7.29
CA PRO A 2 -1.74 -12.49 8.65
C PRO A 2 -3.24 -12.14 8.80
N VAL A 3 -3.87 -11.60 7.74
CA VAL A 3 -5.30 -11.31 7.62
C VAL A 3 -5.76 -11.77 6.23
N THR A 4 -6.91 -12.43 6.14
CA THR A 4 -7.57 -12.82 4.88
C THR A 4 -8.30 -11.64 4.24
N ALA A 5 -8.66 -11.73 2.95
CA ALA A 5 -9.41 -10.67 2.27
C ALA A 5 -10.78 -10.41 2.93
N ALA A 6 -11.48 -11.46 3.34
CA ALA A 6 -12.75 -11.36 4.06
C ALA A 6 -12.59 -10.67 5.43
N GLU A 7 -11.54 -11.02 6.19
CA GLU A 7 -11.25 -10.36 7.47
C GLU A 7 -10.88 -8.88 7.28
N TYR A 8 -10.17 -8.56 6.20
CA TYR A 8 -9.87 -7.17 5.85
C TYR A 8 -11.14 -6.39 5.52
N ALA A 9 -12.02 -6.91 4.65
CA ALA A 9 -13.26 -6.25 4.27
C ALA A 9 -14.16 -6.00 5.49
N ALA A 10 -14.32 -7.01 6.35
CA ALA A 10 -15.08 -6.87 7.59
C ALA A 10 -14.49 -5.79 8.52
N GLY A 11 -13.16 -5.73 8.64
CA GLY A 11 -12.47 -4.69 9.41
C GLY A 11 -12.68 -3.29 8.83
N ALA A 12 -12.60 -3.14 7.51
CA ALA A 12 -12.81 -1.87 6.81
C ALA A 12 -14.24 -1.36 6.98
N VAL A 13 -15.25 -2.22 6.85
CA VAL A 13 -16.66 -1.88 7.12
C VAL A 13 -16.84 -1.45 8.58
N ALA A 14 -16.22 -2.16 9.53
CA ALA A 14 -16.26 -1.78 10.94
C ALA A 14 -15.58 -0.42 11.23
N GLN A 15 -14.71 0.06 10.34
CA GLN A 15 -14.10 1.40 10.39
C GLN A 15 -14.87 2.46 9.59
N GLY A 16 -16.02 2.11 9.01
CA GLY A 16 -16.93 3.05 8.36
C GLY A 16 -16.77 3.16 6.85
N LEU A 17 -16.02 2.26 6.20
CA LEU A 17 -16.08 2.14 4.74
C LEU A 17 -17.42 1.51 4.32
N PRO A 18 -18.04 1.95 3.22
CA PRO A 18 -19.16 1.22 2.66
C PRO A 18 -18.69 -0.13 2.08
N GLU A 19 -19.63 -1.08 2.01
CA GLU A 19 -19.35 -2.50 1.74
C GLU A 19 -18.69 -2.71 0.37
N GLU A 20 -19.18 -2.04 -0.67
CA GLU A 20 -18.66 -2.14 -2.04
C GLU A 20 -17.19 -1.70 -2.12
N GLU A 21 -16.82 -0.61 -1.46
CA GLU A 21 -15.44 -0.13 -1.41
C GLU A 21 -14.53 -1.05 -0.58
N ALA A 22 -15.05 -1.62 0.51
CA ALA A 22 -14.31 -2.57 1.33
C ALA A 22 -13.99 -3.87 0.56
N GLU A 23 -14.96 -4.41 -0.18
CA GLU A 23 -14.80 -5.56 -1.06
C GLU A 23 -13.83 -5.26 -2.21
N GLY A 24 -13.96 -4.09 -2.84
CA GLY A 24 -13.05 -3.65 -3.90
C GLY A 24 -11.60 -3.56 -3.44
N LEU A 25 -11.36 -3.04 -2.23
CA LEU A 25 -10.02 -3.00 -1.63
C LEU A 25 -9.51 -4.40 -1.27
N ALA A 26 -10.36 -5.28 -0.76
CA ALA A 26 -9.99 -6.65 -0.44
C ALA A 26 -9.52 -7.42 -1.70
N ALA A 27 -10.28 -7.33 -2.80
CA ALA A 27 -9.92 -7.91 -4.08
C ALA A 27 -8.63 -7.29 -4.64
N LEU A 28 -8.47 -5.97 -4.54
CA LEU A 28 -7.22 -5.30 -4.95
C LEU A 28 -6.01 -5.84 -4.19
N PHE A 29 -6.13 -6.12 -2.89
CA PHE A 29 -5.02 -6.64 -2.10
C PHE A 29 -4.69 -8.10 -2.41
N GLU A 30 -5.68 -8.94 -2.74
CA GLU A 30 -5.39 -10.28 -3.25
C GLU A 30 -4.56 -10.22 -4.53
N GLU A 31 -4.92 -9.30 -5.43
CA GLU A 31 -4.22 -9.09 -6.69
C GLU A 31 -2.84 -8.46 -6.48
N VAL A 32 -2.70 -7.39 -5.71
CA VAL A 32 -1.42 -6.66 -5.57
C VAL A 32 -0.38 -7.45 -4.78
N LEU A 33 -0.82 -8.25 -3.80
CA LEU A 33 0.07 -8.96 -2.88
C LEU A 33 0.48 -10.36 -3.36
N ASP A 34 0.01 -10.80 -4.52
CA ASP A 34 0.44 -12.07 -5.12
C ASP A 34 1.84 -12.01 -5.75
N GLY A 35 2.46 -10.82 -5.78
CA GLY A 35 3.84 -10.62 -6.21
C GLY A 35 4.04 -10.52 -7.72
N ARG A 36 2.98 -10.50 -8.56
CA ARG A 36 3.11 -10.37 -10.03
C ARG A 36 3.91 -9.15 -10.48
N ASN A 37 3.94 -8.09 -9.67
CA ASN A 37 4.66 -6.84 -9.94
C ASN A 37 5.96 -6.67 -9.13
N ALA A 38 6.43 -7.70 -8.43
CA ALA A 38 7.59 -7.62 -7.54
C ALA A 38 8.92 -7.76 -8.31
N TYR A 39 9.16 -6.91 -9.30
CA TYR A 39 10.39 -6.86 -10.09
C TYR A 39 10.92 -5.43 -10.21
N LEU A 40 12.24 -5.29 -10.43
CA LEU A 40 12.86 -4.00 -10.64
C LEU A 40 12.60 -3.49 -12.07
N ALA A 41 12.45 -2.18 -12.20
CA ALA A 41 12.25 -1.50 -13.47
C ALA A 41 12.94 -0.13 -13.50
N ASP A 42 13.17 0.40 -14.70
CA ASP A 42 13.96 1.62 -14.93
C ASP A 42 13.13 2.86 -15.24
N GLY A 43 11.80 2.76 -15.21
CA GLY A 43 10.90 3.83 -15.65
C GLY A 43 11.13 5.19 -14.98
N VAL A 44 11.54 5.24 -13.70
CA VAL A 44 11.89 6.53 -13.05
C VAL A 44 13.14 7.16 -13.66
N ARG A 45 14.16 6.35 -13.98
CA ARG A 45 15.38 6.83 -14.64
C ARG A 45 15.08 7.32 -16.04
N GLU A 46 14.29 6.56 -16.79
CA GLU A 46 13.91 6.89 -18.16
C GLU A 46 13.05 8.17 -18.24
N ALA A 47 12.06 8.30 -17.35
CA ALA A 47 11.14 9.43 -17.37
C ALA A 47 11.73 10.72 -16.79
N LEU A 48 12.58 10.63 -15.76
CA LEU A 48 13.01 11.79 -14.96
C LEU A 48 14.53 12.03 -14.94
N GLY A 49 15.34 11.16 -15.57
CA GLY A 49 16.79 11.31 -15.62
C GLY A 49 17.52 11.16 -14.28
N ARG A 50 16.83 10.63 -13.25
CA ARG A 50 17.39 10.40 -11.90
C ARG A 50 17.01 9.03 -11.36
N ALA A 51 17.75 8.55 -10.36
CA ALA A 51 17.41 7.31 -9.67
C ALA A 51 16.06 7.41 -8.92
N PRO A 52 15.31 6.28 -8.77
CA PRO A 52 14.16 6.23 -7.89
C PRO A 52 14.58 6.51 -6.45
N ARG A 53 13.69 7.17 -5.70
CA ARG A 53 13.88 7.36 -4.26
C ARG A 53 13.61 6.03 -3.57
N GLY A 54 14.50 5.62 -2.66
CA GLY A 54 14.27 4.42 -1.85
C GLY A 54 13.12 4.62 -0.86
N PHE A 55 12.36 3.55 -0.58
CA PHE A 55 11.23 3.62 0.36
C PHE A 55 11.66 4.03 1.78
N ALA A 56 12.84 3.62 2.24
CA ALA A 56 13.37 4.03 3.54
C ALA A 56 13.57 5.55 3.66
N ALA A 57 14.03 6.21 2.58
CA ALA A 57 14.16 7.67 2.56
C ALA A 57 12.78 8.35 2.60
N TYR A 58 11.82 7.83 1.83
CA TYR A 58 10.44 8.29 1.90
C TYR A 58 9.85 8.14 3.32
N ALA A 59 10.06 7.00 3.97
CA ALA A 59 9.53 6.74 5.30
C ALA A 59 10.15 7.67 6.35
N ALA A 60 11.45 7.97 6.26
CA ALA A 60 12.10 8.93 7.14
C ALA A 60 11.47 10.33 7.00
N ASP A 61 11.28 10.80 5.76
CA ASP A 61 10.66 12.10 5.45
C ASP A 61 9.19 12.18 5.93
N ALA A 62 8.44 11.08 5.81
CA ALA A 62 7.02 11.01 6.18
C ALA A 62 6.75 10.69 7.66
N SER A 63 7.80 10.49 8.45
CA SER A 63 7.71 9.96 9.82
C SER A 63 6.79 10.73 10.76
N ALA A 64 6.58 12.03 10.52
CA ALA A 64 5.65 12.85 11.30
C ALA A 64 4.20 12.33 11.27
N ALA A 65 3.79 11.63 10.20
CA ALA A 65 2.43 11.11 10.06
C ALA A 65 2.09 9.96 11.03
N TRP A 66 3.09 9.30 11.61
CA TRP A 66 2.92 8.18 12.55
C TRP A 66 3.78 8.31 13.81
N SER A 67 4.44 9.45 13.97
CA SER A 67 5.10 9.78 15.23
C SER A 67 4.03 10.05 16.29
N PRO A 68 4.14 9.46 17.49
CA PRO A 68 3.23 9.80 18.58
C PRO A 68 3.33 11.30 18.84
N THR A 69 2.18 11.98 18.85
CA THR A 69 2.11 13.37 19.31
C THR A 69 2.35 13.36 20.82
N SER A 70 3.45 13.96 21.27
CA SER A 70 3.66 14.26 22.69
C SER A 70 2.65 15.29 23.20
#